data_AF-A0A7K4FAF9-F1
#
_entry.id   AF-A0A7K4FAF9-F1
#
_cell.length_a   1.000
_cell.length_b   1.000
_cell.length_c   1.000
_cell.angle_alpha   90.00
_cell.angle_beta   90.00
_cell.angle_gamma   90.00
#
_symmetry.space_group_name_H-M   'P 1'
#
loop_
_entity.id
_entity.type
_entity.pdbx_description
1 polymer ?
#
loop_
_entity_poly.entity_id
_entity_poly.type
_entity_poly.pdbx_seq_one_letter_code
_entity_poly.pdbx_strand_id
1 'polypeptide(L)' 'MGELPEKYPEYSIMYKTLSNQIKVLKKRKENSLENEVIEIDQKIKNYQLEMSKIKKMFPENFFEGI' A
#
# COMPACT_ATOMS: atom_id res chain seq x y z
N MET A 1 2.42 24.46 -4.15
CA MET A 1 2.96 23.12 -4.45
C MET A 1 3.67 22.65 -3.20
N GLY A 2 3.21 21.57 -2.57
CA GLY A 2 3.92 21.03 -1.41
C GLY A 2 5.24 20.39 -1.87
N GLU A 3 6.25 20.43 -1.00
CA GLU A 3 7.54 19.81 -1.29
C GLU A 3 7.41 18.29 -1.34
N LEU A 4 8.18 17.66 -2.23
CA LEU A 4 8.29 16.21 -2.30
C LEU A 4 9.32 15.73 -1.27
N PRO A 5 9.16 14.50 -0.72
CA PRO A 5 10.14 13.96 0.21
C PRO A 5 11.50 13.72 -0.48
N GLU A 6 12.59 13.82 0.26
CA GLU A 6 13.96 13.68 -0.28
C GLU A 6 14.21 12.38 -1.04
N LYS A 7 13.56 11.27 -0.63
CA LYS A 7 13.64 9.96 -1.31
C LYS A 7 12.53 9.78 -2.34
N TYR A 8 12.24 10.83 -3.09
CA TYR A 8 11.42 10.75 -4.28
C TYR A 8 12.34 10.40 -5.48
N PRO A 9 11.98 9.43 -6.34
CA PRO A 9 10.67 8.78 -6.50
C PRO A 9 10.48 7.46 -5.73
N GLU A 10 11.45 7.01 -4.94
CA GLU A 10 11.47 5.69 -4.30
C GLU A 10 10.21 5.43 -3.48
N TYR A 11 9.78 6.41 -2.68
CA TYR A 11 8.55 6.26 -1.90
C TYR A 11 7.29 6.16 -2.76
N SER A 12 7.24 6.81 -3.93
CA SER A 12 6.12 6.69 -4.87
C SER A 12 6.07 5.29 -5.50
N ILE A 13 7.23 4.75 -5.88
CA ILE A 13 7.37 3.39 -6.41
C ILE A 13 6.96 2.36 -5.34
N MET A 14 7.38 2.57 -4.09
CA MET A 14 7.01 1.72 -2.96
C MET A 14 5.49 1.74 -2.72
N TYR A 15 4.86 2.92 -2.74
CA TYR A 15 3.41 3.04 -2.61
C TYR A 15 2.65 2.26 -3.69
N LYS A 16 3.05 2.41 -4.97
CA LYS A 16 2.46 1.66 -6.09
C LYS A 16 2.66 0.15 -5.93
N THR A 17 3.84 -0.27 -5.49
CA THR A 17 4.16 -1.68 -5.25
C THR A 17 3.28 -2.27 -4.16
N LEU A 18 3.14 -1.59 -3.02
CA LEU A 18 2.27 -2.03 -1.93
C LEU A 18 0.80 -2.09 -2.36
N SER A 19 0.33 -1.10 -3.13
CA SER A 19 -1.03 -1.10 -3.69
C SER A 19 -1.29 -2.34 -4.56
N ASN A 20 -0.34 -2.67 -5.46
CA ASN A 20 -0.45 -3.86 -6.30
C ASN A 20 -0.39 -5.16 -5.50
N GLN A 21 0.48 -5.24 -4.48
CA GLN A 21 0.54 -6.41 -3.60
C GLN A 21 -0.77 -6.62 -2.84
N ILE A 22 -1.41 -5.55 -2.36
CA ILE A 22 -2.74 -5.65 -1.73
C ILE A 22 -3.77 -6.18 -2.73
N LYS A 23 -3.78 -5.72 -3.99
CA LYS A 23 -4.70 -6.25 -5.03
C LYS A 23 -4.50 -7.75 -5.25
N VAL A 24 -3.24 -8.20 -5.33
CA VAL A 24 -2.91 -9.64 -5.49
C VAL A 24 -3.34 -10.44 -4.27
N LEU A 25 -3.08 -9.94 -3.05
CA LEU A 25 -3.47 -10.60 -1.80
C LEU A 25 -4.98 -10.71 -1.67
N LYS A 26 -5.74 -9.67 -2.02
CA LYS A 26 -7.21 -9.71 -2.04
C LYS A 26 -7.74 -10.79 -2.99
N LYS A 27 -7.19 -10.90 -4.20
CA LYS A 27 -7.56 -11.95 -5.15
C LYS A 27 -7.21 -13.35 -4.63
N ARG A 28 -6.05 -13.50 -3.99
CA ARG A 28 -5.66 -14.77 -3.35
C ARG A 28 -6.64 -15.15 -2.24
N LYS A 29 -7.05 -14.19 -1.41
CA LYS A 29 -7.99 -14.36 -0.30
C LYS A 29 -9.29 -15.05 -0.72
N GLU A 30 -9.81 -14.74 -1.91
CA GLU A 30 -11.07 -15.30 -2.44
C GLU A 30 -11.05 -16.83 -2.58
N ASN A 31 -9.87 -17.44 -2.70
CA ASN A 31 -9.69 -18.88 -2.91
C ASN A 31 -8.95 -19.56 -1.75
N SER A 32 -8.72 -18.85 -0.64
CA SER A 32 -7.91 -19.32 0.50
C SER A 32 -8.78 -19.90 1.61
N LEU A 33 -8.20 -20.83 2.38
CA LEU A 33 -8.81 -21.38 3.61
C LEU A 33 -8.80 -20.33 4.74
N GLU A 34 -9.62 -20.55 5.77
CA GLU A 34 -9.82 -19.60 6.88
C GLU A 34 -8.51 -19.14 7.57
N ASN A 35 -7.59 -20.07 7.85
CA ASN A 35 -6.30 -19.73 8.44
C ASN A 35 -5.44 -18.85 7.50
N GLU A 36 -5.43 -19.15 6.21
CA GLU A 36 -4.72 -18.34 5.21
C GLU A 36 -5.37 -16.96 5.03
N VAL A 37 -6.69 -16.88 5.14
CA VAL A 37 -7.46 -15.63 5.10
C VAL A 37 -7.02 -14.69 6.22
N ILE A 38 -6.85 -15.20 7.45
CA ILE A 38 -6.37 -14.42 8.60
C ILE A 38 -4.95 -13.89 8.33
N GLU A 39 -4.04 -14.74 7.84
CA GLU A 39 -2.67 -14.32 7.52
C GLU A 39 -2.64 -13.27 6.39
N ILE A 40 -3.48 -13.42 5.37
CA ILE A 40 -3.60 -12.48 4.26
C ILE A 40 -4.12 -11.12 4.77
N ASP A 41 -5.13 -11.11 5.64
CA ASP A 41 -5.67 -9.87 6.22
C ASP A 41 -4.64 -9.15 7.09
N GLN A 42 -3.86 -9.88 7.90
CA GLN A 42 -2.76 -9.30 8.67
C GLN A 42 -1.71 -8.65 7.76
N LYS A 43 -1.33 -9.31 6.66
CA LYS A 43 -0.40 -8.74 5.67
C LYS A 43 -0.96 -7.49 5.00
N ILE A 44 -2.23 -7.52 4.57
CA ILE A 44 -2.89 -6.35 3.98
C ILE A 44 -2.90 -5.17 4.97
N LYS A 45 -3.24 -5.41 6.24
CA LYS A 45 -3.24 -4.37 7.28
C LYS A 45 -1.86 -3.74 7.46
N ASN A 46 -0.80 -4.56 7.49
CA ASN A 46 0.56 -4.06 7.59
C ASN A 46 0.95 -3.20 6.38
N TYR A 47 0.62 -3.63 5.16
CA TYR A 47 0.87 -2.84 3.95
C TYR A 47 0.08 -1.53 3.93
N GLN A 48 -1.16 -1.53 4.41
CA GLN A 48 -1.96 -0.30 4.55
C GLN A 48 -1.34 0.68 5.56
N LEU A 49 -0.78 0.19 6.67
CA LEU A 49 -0.08 1.03 7.64
C LEU A 49 1.16 1.68 7.04
N GLU A 50 1.98 0.92 6.30
CA GLU A 50 3.15 1.46 5.61
C GLU A 50 2.74 2.48 4.53
N MET A 51 1.71 2.17 3.73
CA MET A 51 1.17 3.12 2.75
C MET A 51 0.68 4.42 3.39
N SER A 52 0.07 4.35 4.59
CA SER A 52 -0.36 5.53 5.34
C SER A 52 0.83 6.39 5.78
N LYS A 53 1.92 5.77 6.24
CA LYS A 53 3.17 6.49 6.57
C LYS A 53 3.75 7.18 5.33
N ILE A 54 3.80 6.48 4.19
CA ILE A 54 4.26 7.06 2.92
C ILE A 54 3.35 8.22 2.52
N LYS A 55 2.03 8.05 2.54
CA LYS A 55 1.06 9.09 2.12
C LYS A 55 1.25 10.40 2.88
N LYS A 56 1.58 10.33 4.18
CA LYS A 56 1.86 11.51 5.02
C LYS A 56 3.13 12.28 4.65
N MET A 57 4.05 11.66 3.90
CA MET A 57 5.28 12.31 3.42
C MET A 57 5.06 13.13 2.14
N PHE A 58 3.90 13.02 1.51
CA PHE A 58 3.57 13.69 0.26
C PHE A 58 2.50 14.75 0.46
N PRO A 59 2.40 15.72 -0.46
CA PRO A 59 1.29 16.65 -0.49
C PRO A 59 -0.06 15.93 -0.52
N GLU A 60 -1.08 16.57 0.04
CA GLU A 60 -2.46 16.08 -0.09
C GLU A 60 -2.79 15.87 -1.58
N ASN A 61 -3.52 14.79 -1.86
CA ASN A 61 -3.96 14.40 -3.20
C ASN A 61 -2.85 13.96 -4.18
N PHE A 62 -1.58 13.86 -3.76
CA PHE A 62 -0.48 13.38 -4.63
C PHE A 62 -0.75 11.99 -5.24
N PHE A 63 -1.47 11.14 -4.50
CA PHE A 63 -1.83 9.79 -4.94
C PHE A 63 -3.29 9.67 -5.43
N GLU A 64 -4.03 10.77 -5.52
CA GLU A 64 -5.38 10.76 -6.12
C GLU A 64 -5.25 10.61 -7.64
N GLY A 65 -5.58 9.43 -8.16
CA GLY A 65 -5.43 9.08 -9.58
C GLY A 65 -4.47 7.91 -9.87
N ILE A 66 -3.90 7.28 -8.82
CA ILE A 66 -3.11 6.04 -8.87
C ILE A 66 -3.95 4.87 -8.35
#